data_AF-A0A7S0BV59-F1
#
_entry.id   AF-A0A7S0BV59-F1
#
_cell.length_a   1.000
_cell.length_b   1.000
_cell.length_c   1.000
_cell.angle_alpha   90.00
_cell.angle_beta   90.00
_cell.angle_gamma   90.00
#
_symmetry.space_group_name_H-M   'P 1'
#
loop_
_entity.id
_entity.type
_entity.pdbx_description
1 polymer ?
#
loop_
_entity_poly.entity_id
_entity_poly.type
_entity_poly.pdbx_seq_one_letter_code
_entity_poly.pdbx_strand_id
1 'polypeptide(L)'
;NTFAEGYMSEKILNAFMGGTIPIWYGSKEVFKMFNKNAFIYFDVNSPTDALDRIKDLEKDTKKYQKMLNAPILAGDADETIQNYFSYSDDIGGGFLKKEIRFKLGYGCDPNEESENSCKKNLRQ
;
A
#
# COMPACT_ATOMS: atom_id res chain seq x y z
N ASN A 1 13.67 -14.53 -5.62
CA ASN A 1 12.64 -14.05 -4.68
C ASN A 1 11.73 -15.20 -4.28
N THR A 2 11.29 -15.21 -3.03
CA THR A 2 10.42 -16.25 -2.45
C THR A 2 9.12 -15.61 -1.99
N PHE A 3 8.00 -16.32 -2.10
CA PHE A 3 6.74 -15.89 -1.50
C PHE A 3 6.83 -15.98 0.02
N ALA A 4 6.47 -14.89 0.70
CA ALA A 4 6.26 -14.87 2.14
C ALA A 4 5.02 -14.01 2.44
N GLU A 5 4.19 -14.46 3.36
CA GLU A 5 3.03 -13.70 3.81
C GLU A 5 3.49 -12.41 4.49
N GLY A 6 2.84 -11.28 4.19
CA GLY A 6 3.24 -9.94 4.63
C GLY A 6 4.45 -9.34 3.91
N TYR A 7 5.17 -10.12 3.08
CA TYR A 7 6.32 -9.58 2.36
C TYR A 7 5.88 -8.84 1.08
N MET A 8 6.13 -7.53 1.09
CA MET A 8 6.05 -6.66 -0.08
C MET A 8 7.33 -5.85 -0.18
N SER A 9 7.72 -5.52 -1.41
CA SER A 9 8.94 -4.77 -1.70
C SER A 9 8.64 -3.60 -2.63
N GLU A 10 9.62 -2.73 -2.82
CA GLU A 10 9.58 -1.55 -3.69
C GLU A 10 9.23 -1.85 -5.16
N LYS A 11 9.32 -3.10 -5.60
CA LYS A 11 9.18 -3.50 -7.00
C LYS A 11 7.84 -3.09 -7.62
N ILE A 12 6.74 -3.17 -6.88
CA ILE A 12 5.43 -2.73 -7.39
C ILE A 12 5.38 -1.21 -7.56
N LEU A 13 6.00 -0.45 -6.64
CA LEU A 13 6.11 1.01 -6.75
C LEU A 13 7.00 1.40 -7.94
N ASN A 14 8.10 0.69 -8.19
CA ASN A 14 8.95 0.93 -9.35
C ASN A 14 8.19 0.76 -10.68
N ALA A 15 7.29 -0.23 -10.77
CA ALA A 15 6.48 -0.45 -11.97
C ALA A 15 5.47 0.70 -12.19
N PHE A 16 4.83 1.18 -11.12
CA PHE A 16 3.98 2.37 -11.18
C PHE A 16 4.75 3.62 -11.58
N MET A 17 5.93 3.86 -10.98
CA MET A 17 6.81 4.99 -11.34
C MET A 17 7.28 4.92 -12.81
N GLY A 18 7.44 3.71 -13.34
CA GLY A 18 7.75 3.49 -14.76
C GLY A 18 6.59 3.78 -15.72
N GLY A 19 5.40 4.14 -15.22
CA GLY A 19 4.22 4.42 -16.05
C GLY A 19 3.68 3.16 -16.75
N THR A 20 3.80 2.01 -16.09
CA THR A 20 3.33 0.70 -16.61
C THR A 20 2.32 0.07 -15.67
N ILE A 21 1.50 -0.85 -16.18
CA ILE A 21 0.59 -1.65 -15.36
C ILE A 21 1.40 -2.78 -14.70
N PRO A 22 1.53 -2.81 -13.35
CA PRO A 22 2.29 -3.86 -12.69
C PRO A 22 1.56 -5.20 -12.78
N ILE A 23 2.32 -6.29 -12.94
CA ILE A 23 1.85 -7.65 -12.69
C ILE A 23 2.54 -8.14 -11.41
N TRP A 24 1.76 -8.33 -10.35
CA TRP A 24 2.27 -8.63 -9.02
C TRP A 24 1.96 -10.06 -8.59
N TYR A 25 2.97 -10.76 -8.10
CA TYR A 25 2.85 -12.03 -7.40
C TYR A 25 3.51 -11.89 -6.02
N GLY A 26 2.75 -12.18 -4.96
CA GLY A 26 3.22 -12.00 -3.59
C GLY A 26 2.06 -12.03 -2.60
N SER A 27 2.27 -11.45 -1.42
CA SER A 27 1.23 -11.38 -0.39
C SER A 27 -0.02 -10.63 -0.86
N LYS A 28 -1.20 -11.11 -0.43
CA LYS A 28 -2.50 -10.46 -0.65
C LYS A 28 -2.66 -9.15 0.11
N GLU A 29 -1.76 -8.84 1.05
CA GLU A 29 -1.76 -7.54 1.73
C GLU A 29 -1.53 -6.35 0.78
N VAL A 30 -1.04 -6.61 -0.44
CA VAL A 30 -0.94 -5.60 -1.51
C VAL A 30 -2.27 -4.89 -1.76
N PHE A 31 -3.39 -5.57 -1.56
CA PHE A 31 -4.73 -4.99 -1.73
C PHE A 31 -5.13 -3.99 -0.64
N LYS A 32 -4.40 -3.94 0.48
CA LYS A 32 -4.62 -2.94 1.54
C LYS A 32 -4.04 -1.58 1.14
N MET A 33 -2.97 -1.57 0.35
CA MET A 33 -2.25 -0.35 -0.05
C MET A 33 -2.54 0.07 -1.48
N PHE A 34 -2.72 -0.89 -2.39
CA PHE A 34 -2.85 -0.62 -3.82
C PHE A 34 -4.22 -1.02 -4.35
N ASN A 35 -4.76 -0.17 -5.22
CA ASN A 35 -6.04 -0.40 -5.87
C ASN A 35 -5.95 -1.61 -6.80
N LYS A 36 -6.80 -2.62 -6.58
CA LYS A 36 -6.93 -3.82 -7.43
C LYS A 36 -7.21 -3.53 -8.91
N ASN A 37 -7.68 -2.32 -9.23
CA ASN A 37 -7.94 -1.90 -10.60
C ASN A 37 -6.73 -1.22 -11.27
N ALA A 38 -5.64 -0.95 -10.56
CA ALA A 38 -4.44 -0.29 -11.06
C ALA A 38 -3.31 -1.28 -11.40
N PHE A 39 -3.43 -2.54 -11.00
CA PHE A 39 -2.45 -3.59 -11.29
C PHE A 39 -3.14 -4.94 -11.51
N ILE A 40 -2.39 -5.92 -11.99
CA ILE A 40 -2.86 -7.30 -12.18
C ILE A 40 -2.23 -8.16 -11.08
N TYR A 41 -3.06 -8.77 -10.25
CA TYR A 41 -2.61 -9.77 -9.28
C TYR A 41 -2.52 -11.13 -9.98
N PHE A 42 -1.35 -11.76 -9.89
CA PHE A 42 -1.09 -13.09 -10.43
C PHE A 42 -1.13 -14.11 -9.29
N ASP A 43 -2.06 -15.05 -9.32
CA ASP A 43 -2.07 -16.19 -8.40
C ASP A 43 -1.49 -17.42 -9.10
N VAL A 44 -0.40 -17.99 -8.56
CA VAL A 44 0.23 -19.19 -9.15
C VAL A 44 -0.68 -20.41 -9.12
N ASN A 45 -1.63 -20.47 -8.18
CA ASN A 45 -2.58 -21.57 -8.08
C ASN A 45 -3.78 -21.39 -9.01
N SER A 46 -4.03 -20.15 -9.46
CA SER A 46 -5.13 -19.80 -10.36
C SER A 46 -4.68 -18.74 -11.37
N PRO A 47 -3.78 -19.10 -12.32
CA PRO A 47 -3.19 -18.14 -13.23
C PRO A 47 -4.16 -17.70 -14.34
N THR A 48 -5.22 -18.46 -14.59
CA THR A 48 -6.18 -18.22 -15.69
C THR A 48 -6.79 -16.83 -15.63
N ASP A 49 -7.19 -16.37 -14.44
CA ASP A 49 -7.85 -15.07 -14.27
C ASP A 49 -6.92 -13.91 -14.65
N ALA A 50 -5.66 -14.00 -14.24
CA ALA A 50 -4.65 -13.00 -14.56
C ALA A 50 -4.31 -13.02 -16.06
N LEU A 51 -4.17 -14.21 -16.66
CA LEU A 51 -3.87 -14.37 -18.08
C LEU A 51 -5.00 -13.86 -18.96
N ASP A 52 -6.25 -14.14 -18.61
CA ASP A 52 -7.39 -13.66 -19.38
C ASP A 52 -7.55 -12.14 -19.25
N ARG A 53 -7.28 -11.57 -18.07
CA ARG A 53 -7.19 -10.11 -17.89
C ARG A 53 -6.13 -9.48 -18.79
N ILE A 54 -4.94 -10.10 -18.90
CA ILE A 54 -3.86 -9.61 -19.77
C ILE A 54 -4.30 -9.63 -21.24
N LYS A 55 -4.87 -10.74 -21.72
CA LYS A 55 -5.38 -10.87 -23.09
C LYS A 55 -6.47 -9.83 -23.41
N ASP A 56 -7.35 -9.56 -22.44
CA ASP A 56 -8.40 -8.57 -22.58
C ASP A 56 -7.84 -7.14 -22.71
N LEU A 57 -6.82 -6.81 -21.92
CA LEU A 57 -6.16 -5.50 -21.96
C LEU A 57 -5.35 -5.30 -23.24
N GLU A 58 -4.72 -6.36 -23.75
CA GLU A 58 -3.98 -6.32 -25.02
C GLU A 58 -4.91 -6.04 -26.22
N LYS A 59 -6.12 -6.61 -26.21
CA LYS A 59 -7.11 -6.42 -27.29
C LYS A 59 -7.87 -5.11 -27.22
N ASP A 60 -8.01 -4.52 -26.04
CA ASP A 60 -8.83 -3.32 -25.82
C ASP A 60 -8.00 -2.19 -25.18
N THR A 61 -7.53 -1.29 -26.05
CA THR A 61 -6.75 -0.12 -25.65
C THR A 61 -7.50 0.77 -24.66
N LYS A 62 -8.84 0.84 -24.71
CA LYS A 62 -9.60 1.67 -23.76
C LYS A 62 -9.57 1.07 -22.36
N LYS A 63 -9.69 -0.26 -22.24
CA LYS A 63 -9.53 -0.95 -20.95
C LYS A 63 -8.11 -0.79 -20.41
N TYR A 64 -7.10 -0.90 -21.27
CA TYR A 64 -5.70 -0.66 -20.91
C TYR A 64 -5.51 0.75 -20.35
N GLN A 65 -5.94 1.77 -21.08
CA GLN A 65 -5.83 3.17 -20.64
C GLN A 65 -6.61 3.44 -19.36
N LYS A 66 -7.78 2.83 -19.20
CA LYS A 66 -8.57 2.95 -17.96
C LYS A 66 -7.82 2.38 -16.75
N MET A 67 -7.15 1.24 -16.91
CA MET A 67 -6.36 0.63 -15.84
C MET A 67 -5.10 1.46 -15.55
N LEU A 68 -4.41 1.93 -16.59
CA LEU A 68 -3.21 2.75 -16.47
C LEU A 68 -3.47 4.06 -15.71
N ASN A 69 -4.63 4.67 -15.92
CA ASN A 69 -5.03 5.92 -15.26
C ASN A 69 -5.85 5.71 -13.97
N ALA A 70 -5.99 4.47 -13.49
CA ALA A 70 -6.68 4.21 -12.24
C ALA A 70 -5.87 4.77 -11.05
N PRO A 71 -6.52 5.26 -9.98
CA PRO A 71 -5.83 5.65 -8.76
C PRO A 71 -4.97 4.50 -8.22
N ILE A 72 -3.71 4.77 -7.89
CA ILE A 72 -2.74 3.75 -7.47
C ILE A 72 -3.08 3.21 -6.08
N LEU A 73 -3.41 4.10 -5.14
CA LEU A 73 -3.69 3.74 -3.75
C LEU A 73 -5.10 3.17 -3.58
N ALA A 74 -5.24 2.22 -2.67
CA ALA A 74 -6.53 1.63 -2.33
C ALA A 74 -7.37 2.60 -1.48
N GLY A 75 -8.70 2.49 -1.57
CA GLY A 75 -9.62 3.21 -0.70
C GLY A 75 -9.42 4.73 -0.74
N ASP A 76 -9.40 5.35 0.44
CA ASP A 76 -8.98 6.72 0.62
C ASP A 76 -7.45 6.81 0.53
N ALA A 77 -6.96 7.63 -0.41
CA ALA A 77 -5.54 7.82 -0.65
C ALA A 77 -4.85 8.43 0.57
N ASP A 78 -5.50 9.38 1.25
CA ASP A 78 -4.92 10.08 2.40
C ASP A 78 -4.78 9.12 3.59
N GLU A 79 -5.80 8.29 3.84
CA GLU A 79 -5.75 7.23 4.85
C GLU A 79 -4.63 6.24 4.56
N THR A 80 -4.50 5.79 3.30
CA THR A 80 -3.44 4.85 2.91
C THR A 80 -2.05 5.47 3.09
N ILE A 81 -1.87 6.75 2.74
CA ILE A 81 -0.62 7.48 2.94
C ILE A 81 -0.30 7.57 4.44
N GLN A 82 -1.28 7.93 5.26
CA GLN A 82 -1.12 8.03 6.71
C GLN A 82 -0.76 6.67 7.33
N ASN A 83 -1.42 5.59 6.94
CA ASN A 83 -1.19 4.29 7.58
C ASN A 83 0.10 3.60 7.12
N TYR A 84 0.52 3.79 5.86
CA TYR A 84 1.59 2.97 5.27
C TYR A 84 2.82 3.75 4.81
N PHE A 85 2.70 5.05 4.53
CA PHE A 85 3.79 5.84 3.91
C PHE A 85 4.24 7.05 4.74
N SER A 86 3.60 7.36 5.86
CA SER A 86 3.87 8.54 6.71
C SER A 86 5.01 8.37 7.72
N TYR A 87 6.13 7.80 7.27
CA TYR A 87 7.31 7.65 8.13
C TYR A 87 8.04 8.99 8.38
N SER A 88 7.95 9.95 7.46
CA SER A 88 8.45 11.31 7.66
C SER A 88 7.32 12.26 8.07
N ASP A 89 7.67 13.36 8.75
CA ASP A 89 6.67 14.35 9.19
C ASP A 89 6.03 15.10 8.00
N ASP A 90 6.75 15.17 6.87
CA ASP A 90 6.32 15.82 5.62
C ASP A 90 5.24 15.01 4.87
N ILE A 91 5.10 13.72 5.15
CA ILE A 91 4.16 12.81 4.48
C ILE A 91 3.13 12.36 5.50
N GLY A 92 1.84 12.61 5.26
CA GLY A 92 0.76 12.15 6.14
C GLY A 92 0.90 12.58 7.61
N GLY A 93 1.59 13.70 7.88
CA GLY A 93 1.78 14.25 9.23
C GLY A 93 2.62 13.40 10.19
N GLY A 94 3.43 12.47 9.65
CA GLY A 94 4.28 11.59 10.44
C GLY A 94 3.51 10.59 11.32
N PHE A 95 2.30 10.21 10.92
CA PHE A 95 1.42 9.36 11.72
C PHE A 95 2.06 8.00 12.05
N LEU A 96 2.54 7.28 11.04
CA LEU A 96 3.19 5.98 11.17
C LEU A 96 4.45 6.08 12.03
N LYS A 97 5.22 7.16 11.88
CA LYS A 97 6.37 7.44 12.76
C LYS A 97 5.95 7.58 14.23
N LYS A 98 4.87 8.31 14.51
CA LYS A 98 4.32 8.46 15.87
C LYS A 98 3.84 7.11 16.41
N GLU A 99 3.15 6.32 15.60
CA GLU A 99 2.67 4.99 15.96
C GLU A 99 3.82 4.03 16.29
N ILE A 100 4.86 3.99 15.45
CA ILE A 100 6.07 3.19 15.70
C ILE A 100 6.75 3.63 17.01
N ARG A 101 6.92 4.93 17.22
CA ARG A 101 7.52 5.46 18.45
C ARG A 101 6.71 5.04 19.67
N PHE A 102 5.38 5.18 19.60
CA PHE A 102 4.48 4.80 20.68
C PHE A 102 4.57 3.31 21.02
N LYS A 103 4.56 2.44 20.01
CA LYS A 103 4.74 0.98 20.17
C LYS A 103 6.09 0.61 20.78
N LEU A 104 7.11 1.44 20.60
CA LEU A 104 8.44 1.29 21.21
C LEU A 104 8.54 1.92 22.61
N GLY A 105 7.45 2.44 23.17
CA GLY A 105 7.41 3.07 24.49
C GLY A 105 7.75 4.56 24.49
N TYR A 106 7.90 5.19 23.32
CA TYR A 106 8.25 6.61 23.19
C TYR A 106 7.07 7.46 22.71
N GLY A 107 6.87 8.62 23.34
CA GLY A 107 5.84 9.55 22.90
C GLY A 107 4.43 9.06 23.24
N CYS A 108 3.45 9.49 22.46
CA CYS A 108 2.04 9.53 22.84
C CYS A 108 1.20 8.84 21.77
N ASP A 109 0.08 8.22 22.18
CA ASP A 109 -0.77 7.48 21.25
C ASP A 109 -1.30 8.44 20.18
N PRO A 110 -0.98 8.23 18.89
CA PRO A 110 -1.42 9.11 17.82
C PRO A 110 -2.94 9.07 17.58
N ASN A 111 -3.65 8.08 18.14
CA ASN A 111 -5.11 7.95 18.01
C ASN A 111 -5.89 8.58 19.18
N GLU A 112 -5.21 8.99 20.26
CA GLU A 112 -5.85 9.66 21.39
C GLU A 112 -5.56 11.16 21.35
N GLU A 113 -6.58 11.99 21.09
CA GLU A 113 -6.47 13.46 21.11
C GLU A 113 -6.26 14.05 22.52
N SER A 114 -6.18 13.22 23.58
CA SER A 114 -6.12 13.71 24.96
C SER A 114 -4.68 13.81 25.51
N GLU A 115 -4.28 15.03 25.90
CA GLU A 115 -2.97 15.35 26.49
C GLU A 115 -2.59 14.52 27.74
N ASN A 116 -3.56 13.83 28.36
CA ASN A 116 -3.36 13.06 29.59
C ASN A 116 -2.68 11.70 29.38
N SER A 117 -2.76 11.10 28.19
CA SER A 117 -2.10 9.83 27.86
C SER A 117 -0.58 10.00 27.75
N CYS A 118 -0.18 11.14 27.18
CA CYS A 118 1.20 11.53 26.89
C CYS A 118 2.10 11.58 28.14
N LYS A 119 1.55 11.91 29.31
CA LYS A 119 2.29 12.08 30.57
C LYS A 119 2.64 10.76 31.29
N LYS A 120 2.03 9.62 30.92
CA LYS A 120 2.31 8.32 31.58
C LYS A 120 3.61 7.66 31.11
N ASN A 121 3.99 7.83 29.83
CA ASN A 121 5.16 7.17 29.25
C ASN A 121 6.48 7.96 29.40
N LEU A 122 6.43 9.24 29.74
CA LEU A 122 7.62 10.10 29.93
C LEU A 122 8.26 9.99 31.33
N ARG A 123 7.78 9.10 32.21
CA ARG A 123 8.24 8.95 33.61
C ARG A 123 9.06 7.68 33.88
N GLN A 124 9.71 7.10 32.88
CA GLN A 124 10.70 6.03 33.08
C GLN A 124 12.05 6.43 32.50
#